data_AF-A0A6I5WJ80-F1
#
_entry.id   AF-A0A6I5WJ80-F1
#
_cell.length_a   1.000
_cell.length_b   1.000
_cell.length_c   1.000
_cell.angle_alpha   90.00
_cell.angle_beta   90.00
_cell.angle_gamma   90.00
#
_symmetry.space_group_name_H-M   'P 1'
#
loop_
_entity.id
_entity.type
_entity.pdbx_description
1 polymer ?
#
loop_
_entity_poly.entity_id
_entity_poly.type
_entity_poly.pdbx_seq_one_letter_code
_entity_poly.pdbx_strand_id
1 'polypeptide(L)'
;MIRTLLLPAVVLLAVAGCSSGSEPSTAPTSAAPPPTSAAPSPSGAPGVDGYAQRACQKNTEAQGASGDSLDTLAVVANEAQESTVEGIRLAGAMLDERVKLAEAAKGADDEAAMEAHAIAASFDLTTACAKAGLAY
;
A
#
# COMPACT_ATOMS: atom_id res chain seq x y z
N MET A 1 -3.29 47.78 -11.98
CA MET A 1 -1.96 47.74 -11.32
C MET A 1 -2.15 48.13 -9.88
N ILE A 2 -1.75 47.27 -8.93
CA ILE A 2 -1.13 47.57 -7.62
C ILE A 2 -0.93 46.22 -6.92
N ARG A 3 0.34 45.86 -6.72
CA ARG A 3 0.83 44.83 -5.81
C ARG A 3 1.12 45.54 -4.49
N THR A 4 0.67 45.00 -3.35
CA THR A 4 1.24 45.36 -2.05
C THR A 4 1.30 44.13 -1.14
N LEU A 5 2.55 43.75 -0.82
CA LEU A 5 2.97 42.82 0.23
C LEU A 5 2.71 43.41 1.62
N LEU A 6 2.50 42.58 2.66
CA LEU A 6 3.04 42.78 4.02
C LEU A 6 2.73 41.57 4.94
N LEU A 7 3.80 40.96 5.48
CA LEU A 7 3.81 40.02 6.63
C LEU A 7 3.75 40.81 7.97
N PRO A 8 4.09 40.22 9.14
CA PRO A 8 3.29 39.36 10.02
C PRO A 8 3.01 40.07 11.38
N ALA A 9 2.04 39.61 12.16
CA ALA A 9 1.87 40.07 13.55
C ALA A 9 1.71 38.89 14.51
N VAL A 10 2.82 38.58 15.19
CA VAL A 10 2.85 37.81 16.42
C VAL A 10 2.23 38.68 17.52
N VAL A 11 1.20 38.16 18.20
CA VAL A 11 0.76 38.69 19.49
C VAL A 11 0.72 37.52 20.48
N LEU A 12 1.82 37.36 21.21
CA LEU A 12 1.87 36.70 22.50
C LEU A 12 1.43 37.70 23.56
N LEU A 13 0.45 37.36 24.41
CA LEU A 13 0.43 37.81 25.80
C LEU A 13 -0.63 37.01 26.59
N ALA A 14 -0.11 36.13 27.44
CA ALA A 14 -0.80 35.50 28.56
C ALA A 14 -1.05 36.50 29.70
N VAL A 15 -2.02 36.22 30.60
CA VAL A 15 -1.93 36.36 32.07
C VAL A 15 -3.21 35.83 32.75
N ALA A 16 -2.97 35.02 33.81
CA ALA A 16 -3.76 34.69 35.03
C ALA A 16 -5.24 34.25 34.90
N GLY A 17 -5.74 33.18 35.53
CA GLY A 17 -5.34 32.50 36.77
C GLY A 17 -6.38 32.78 37.87
N CYS A 18 -7.28 31.82 38.19
CA CYS A 18 -7.85 31.64 39.54
C CYS A 18 -8.65 30.33 39.65
N SER A 19 -8.47 29.62 40.77
CA SER A 19 -8.92 28.26 41.10
C SER A 19 -10.43 28.04 41.25
N SER A 20 -10.90 26.83 40.90
CA SER A 20 -11.43 25.82 41.86
C SER A 20 -12.20 24.72 41.12
N GLY A 21 -11.96 23.45 41.48
CA GLY A 21 -12.83 22.34 41.12
C GLY A 21 -12.10 21.19 40.43
N SER A 22 -11.76 20.18 41.23
CA SER A 22 -11.18 18.91 40.81
C SER A 22 -12.11 18.14 39.87
N GLU A 23 -11.52 17.53 38.83
CA GLU A 23 -11.79 16.22 38.20
C GLU A 23 -11.56 16.29 36.68
N PRO A 24 -10.48 15.71 36.11
CA PRO A 24 -10.41 15.53 34.67
C PRO A 24 -11.19 14.27 34.29
N SER A 25 -12.44 14.46 33.86
CA SER A 25 -13.10 13.48 33.00
C SER A 25 -12.48 13.62 31.60
N THR A 26 -11.50 12.80 31.30
CA THR A 26 -10.87 12.72 29.98
C THR A 26 -11.85 12.14 28.99
N ALA A 27 -12.51 13.00 28.22
CA ALA A 27 -13.08 12.61 26.94
C ALA A 27 -11.95 12.08 26.03
N PRO A 28 -12.17 10.99 25.26
CA PRO A 28 -11.14 10.45 24.39
C PRO A 28 -10.94 11.40 23.21
N THR A 29 -9.85 12.17 23.23
CA THR A 29 -9.38 12.87 22.04
C THR A 29 -9.02 11.79 21.02
N SER A 30 -9.74 11.75 19.90
CA SER A 30 -9.36 10.97 18.71
C SER A 30 -7.91 11.31 18.36
N ALA A 31 -7.00 10.41 18.74
CA ALA A 31 -5.65 10.42 18.24
C ALA A 31 -5.74 10.06 16.76
N ALA A 32 -5.60 11.06 15.89
CA ALA A 32 -5.28 10.81 14.50
C ALA A 32 -3.98 9.98 14.49
N PRO A 33 -3.94 8.83 13.80
CA PRO A 33 -2.72 8.06 13.72
C PRO A 33 -1.62 8.94 13.11
N PRO A 34 -0.37 8.88 13.61
CA PRO A 34 0.73 9.62 13.00
C PRO A 34 0.84 9.19 11.53
N PRO A 35 1.28 10.08 10.62
CA PRO A 35 1.61 9.65 9.26
C PRO A 35 2.62 8.52 9.39
N THR A 36 2.25 7.32 8.91
CA THR A 36 3.16 6.19 8.80
C THR A 36 4.32 6.66 7.93
N SER A 37 5.48 6.90 8.54
CA SER A 37 6.73 7.04 7.81
C SER A 37 6.91 5.77 7.00
N ALA A 38 6.64 5.83 5.70
CA ALA A 38 7.07 4.80 4.78
C ALA A 38 8.58 4.66 4.98
N ALA A 39 9.01 3.48 5.40
CA ALA A 39 10.43 3.19 5.54
C ALA A 39 11.09 3.46 4.18
N PRO A 40 12.29 4.06 4.15
CA PRO A 40 12.98 4.28 2.90
C PRO A 40 13.17 2.93 2.21
N SER A 41 12.62 2.79 1.01
CA SER A 41 12.82 1.63 0.15
C SER A 41 14.32 1.32 0.09
N PRO A 42 14.75 0.05 0.27
CA PRO A 42 16.16 -0.25 0.15
C PRO A 42 16.56 0.06 -1.29
N SER A 43 17.38 1.09 -1.45
CA SER A 43 17.99 1.44 -2.74
C SER A 43 18.93 0.29 -3.12
N GLY A 44 18.38 -0.69 -3.83
CA GLY A 44 19.14 -1.76 -4.47
C GLY A 44 20.16 -1.16 -5.44
N ALA A 45 21.29 -1.84 -5.60
CA ALA A 45 22.39 -1.45 -6.48
C ALA A 45 21.91 -1.05 -7.88
N PRO A 46 22.66 -0.21 -8.62
CA PRO A 46 22.32 0.10 -10.01
C PRO A 46 22.44 -1.17 -10.85
N GLY A 47 21.29 -1.77 -11.17
CA GLY A 47 21.21 -3.05 -11.84
C GLY A 47 20.06 -3.87 -11.30
N VAL A 48 18.88 -3.69 -11.91
CA VAL A 48 17.64 -4.46 -11.71
C VAL A 48 16.98 -4.28 -10.34
N ASP A 49 15.72 -3.87 -10.38
CA ASP A 49 14.86 -3.81 -9.21
C ASP A 49 14.61 -5.22 -8.66
N GLY A 50 15.24 -5.53 -7.52
CA GLY A 50 15.15 -6.85 -6.90
C GLY A 50 13.74 -7.21 -6.42
N TYR A 51 12.88 -6.22 -6.12
CA TYR A 51 11.48 -6.48 -5.80
C TYR A 51 10.70 -6.88 -7.04
N ALA A 52 10.90 -6.15 -8.15
CA ALA A 52 10.30 -6.49 -9.43
C ALA A 52 10.67 -7.92 -9.87
N GLN A 53 11.95 -8.29 -9.76
CA GLN A 53 12.41 -9.63 -10.12
C GLN A 53 11.76 -10.74 -9.28
N ARG A 54 11.73 -10.59 -7.95
CA ARG A 54 11.11 -11.59 -7.06
C ARG A 54 9.60 -11.69 -7.27
N ALA A 55 8.92 -10.55 -7.42
CA ALA A 55 7.49 -10.53 -7.69
C ALA A 55 7.15 -11.28 -8.98
N CYS A 56 7.88 -11.02 -10.07
CA CYS A 56 7.68 -11.70 -11.34
C CYS A 56 7.94 -13.21 -11.26
N GLN A 57 9.03 -13.62 -10.60
CA GLN A 57 9.35 -15.04 -10.41
C GLN A 57 8.26 -15.76 -9.60
N LYS A 58 7.90 -15.21 -8.44
CA LYS A 58 6.88 -15.81 -7.57
C LYS A 58 5.50 -15.83 -8.23
N ASN A 59 5.19 -14.85 -9.08
CA ASN A 59 3.94 -14.84 -9.84
C ASN A 59 3.86 -16.02 -10.82
N THR A 60 4.96 -16.35 -11.52
CA THR A 60 5.02 -17.55 -12.36
C THR A 60 4.86 -18.83 -11.52
N GLU A 61 5.54 -18.91 -10.37
CA GLU A 61 5.43 -20.04 -9.45
C GLU A 61 3.99 -20.21 -8.92
N ALA A 62 3.32 -19.11 -8.57
CA ALA A 62 1.95 -19.09 -8.10
C ALA A 62 0.95 -19.58 -9.17
N GLN A 63 1.17 -19.22 -10.44
CA GLN A 63 0.33 -19.68 -11.55
C GLN A 63 0.51 -21.17 -11.89
N GLY A 64 1.66 -21.75 -11.55
CA GLY A 64 1.94 -23.17 -11.73
C GLY A 64 1.52 -24.06 -10.55
N ALA A 65 1.20 -23.47 -9.39
CA ALA A 65 0.86 -24.19 -8.18
C ALA A 65 -0.65 -24.54 -8.12
N SER A 66 -0.96 -25.72 -7.60
CA SER A 66 -2.33 -26.24 -7.48
C SER A 66 -2.91 -26.14 -6.05
N GLY A 67 -2.57 -25.11 -5.27
CA GLY A 67 -3.06 -24.88 -3.91
C GLY A 67 -2.64 -23.53 -3.31
N ASP A 68 -3.39 -23.06 -2.29
CA ASP A 68 -3.26 -21.77 -1.56
C ASP A 68 -2.75 -20.59 -2.40
N SER A 69 -3.47 -20.33 -3.49
CA SER A 69 -3.13 -19.30 -4.46
C SER A 69 -3.22 -17.90 -3.85
N LEU A 70 -4.22 -17.61 -3.00
CA LEU A 70 -4.43 -16.26 -2.46
C LEU A 70 -3.29 -15.77 -1.57
N ASP A 71 -2.83 -16.58 -0.62
CA ASP A 71 -1.72 -16.21 0.28
C ASP A 71 -0.43 -15.97 -0.51
N THR A 72 -0.17 -16.82 -1.52
CA THR A 72 0.96 -16.67 -2.41
C THR A 72 0.85 -15.40 -3.24
N LEU A 73 -0.33 -15.12 -3.79
CA LEU A 73 -0.62 -13.89 -4.56
C LEU A 73 -0.54 -12.64 -3.69
N ALA A 74 -0.87 -12.70 -2.40
CA ALA A 74 -0.68 -11.59 -1.47
C ALA A 74 0.80 -11.22 -1.32
N VAL A 75 1.67 -12.22 -1.18
CA VAL A 75 3.13 -12.02 -1.11
C VAL A 75 3.65 -11.42 -2.42
N VAL A 76 3.20 -11.96 -3.56
CA VAL A 76 3.54 -11.43 -4.89
C VAL A 76 3.13 -9.97 -5.03
N ALA A 77 1.91 -9.63 -4.60
CA ALA A 77 1.37 -8.28 -4.69
C ALA A 77 2.15 -7.29 -3.81
N ASN A 78 2.56 -7.71 -2.61
CA ASN A 78 3.38 -6.89 -1.72
C ASN A 78 4.76 -6.60 -2.34
N GLU A 79 5.44 -7.64 -2.85
CA GLU A 79 6.73 -7.45 -3.51
C GLU A 79 6.61 -6.59 -4.77
N ALA A 80 5.55 -6.77 -5.56
CA ALA A 80 5.30 -5.95 -6.73
C ALA A 80 5.07 -4.47 -6.35
N GLN A 81 4.41 -4.17 -5.23
CA GLN A 81 4.18 -2.79 -4.77
C GLN A 81 5.46 -2.07 -4.31
N GLU A 82 6.45 -2.82 -3.81
CA GLU A 82 7.76 -2.27 -3.43
C GLU A 82 8.68 -2.02 -4.65
N SER A 83 8.24 -2.42 -5.85
CA SER A 83 8.94 -2.17 -7.11
C SER A 83 8.99 -0.67 -7.46
N THR A 84 10.16 -0.23 -7.88
CA THR A 84 10.42 1.03 -8.59
C THR A 84 9.93 1.03 -10.04
N VAL A 85 9.69 -0.14 -10.64
CA VAL A 85 9.08 -0.26 -11.98
C VAL A 85 7.58 0.03 -11.89
N GLU A 86 7.16 1.18 -12.42
CA GLU A 86 5.79 1.70 -12.27
C GLU A 86 4.70 0.71 -12.71
N GLY A 87 4.86 0.07 -13.87
CA GLY A 87 3.88 -0.89 -14.38
C GLY A 87 3.70 -2.11 -13.49
N ILE A 88 4.79 -2.59 -12.87
CA ILE A 88 4.77 -3.72 -11.93
C ILE A 88 4.14 -3.28 -10.61
N ARG A 89 4.49 -2.08 -10.12
CA ARG A 89 3.91 -1.50 -8.90
C ARG A 89 2.40 -1.35 -8.98
N LEU A 90 1.90 -0.79 -10.10
CA LEU A 90 0.46 -0.61 -10.31
C LEU A 90 -0.27 -1.95 -10.45
N ALA A 91 0.30 -2.90 -11.19
CA ALA A 91 -0.27 -4.25 -11.28
C ALA A 91 -0.29 -4.96 -9.91
N GLY A 92 0.77 -4.79 -9.11
CA GLY A 92 0.85 -5.29 -7.74
C GLY A 92 -0.24 -4.74 -6.82
N ALA A 93 -0.53 -3.43 -6.90
CA ALA A 93 -1.60 -2.82 -6.13
C ALA A 93 -2.99 -3.36 -6.55
N MET A 94 -3.24 -3.54 -7.85
CA MET A 94 -4.50 -4.14 -8.31
C MET A 94 -4.62 -5.61 -7.87
N LEU A 95 -3.54 -6.38 -7.93
CA LEU A 95 -3.52 -7.76 -7.45
C LEU A 95 -3.84 -7.83 -5.95
N ASP A 96 -3.24 -6.97 -5.14
CA ASP A 96 -3.49 -6.88 -3.69
C ASP A 96 -4.97 -6.58 -3.38
N GLU A 97 -5.59 -5.64 -4.11
CA GLU A 97 -7.02 -5.37 -3.97
C GLU A 97 -7.87 -6.60 -4.31
N ARG A 98 -7.55 -7.33 -5.38
CA ARG A 98 -8.31 -8.53 -5.76
C ARG A 98 -8.13 -9.67 -4.77
N VAL A 99 -6.92 -9.86 -4.24
CA VAL A 99 -6.66 -10.87 -3.21
C VAL A 99 -7.45 -10.56 -1.95
N LYS A 100 -7.44 -9.30 -1.48
CA LYS A 100 -8.23 -8.89 -0.30
C LYS A 100 -9.73 -9.08 -0.50
N LEU A 101 -10.25 -8.79 -1.70
CA LEU A 101 -11.64 -9.03 -2.04
C LEU A 101 -11.97 -10.53 -2.03
N ALA A 102 -11.08 -11.38 -2.55
CA ALA A 102 -11.24 -12.83 -2.52
C ALA A 102 -11.19 -13.40 -1.10
N GLU A 103 -10.25 -12.93 -0.27
CA GLU A 103 -10.17 -13.30 1.14
C GLU A 103 -11.43 -12.90 1.91
N ALA A 104 -11.96 -11.70 1.65
CA ALA A 104 -13.19 -11.22 2.27
C ALA A 104 -14.45 -12.00 1.83
N ALA A 105 -14.41 -12.64 0.67
CA ALA A 105 -15.49 -13.46 0.13
C ALA A 105 -15.43 -14.94 0.57
N LYS A 106 -14.44 -15.35 1.37
CA LYS A 106 -14.35 -16.73 1.89
C LYS A 106 -15.62 -17.11 2.66
N GLY A 107 -16.24 -18.21 2.27
CA GLY A 107 -17.51 -18.71 2.82
C GLY A 107 -18.76 -18.03 2.27
N ALA A 108 -18.63 -17.13 1.28
CA ALA A 108 -19.74 -16.53 0.56
C ALA A 108 -20.03 -17.27 -0.76
N ASP A 109 -21.21 -17.04 -1.34
CA ASP A 109 -21.63 -17.68 -2.59
C ASP A 109 -20.76 -17.29 -3.80
N ASP A 110 -20.02 -16.18 -3.71
CA ASP A 110 -19.16 -15.61 -4.74
C ASP A 110 -17.66 -15.87 -4.54
N GLU A 111 -17.27 -16.67 -3.54
CA GLU A 111 -15.87 -17.01 -3.21
C GLU A 111 -15.06 -17.38 -4.47
N ALA A 112 -15.54 -18.37 -5.23
CA ALA A 112 -14.85 -18.86 -6.42
C ALA A 112 -14.72 -17.79 -7.53
N ALA A 113 -15.70 -16.88 -7.64
CA ALA A 113 -15.64 -15.78 -8.60
C ALA A 113 -14.59 -14.75 -8.19
N MET A 114 -14.49 -14.43 -6.90
CA MET A 114 -13.50 -13.49 -6.39
C MET A 114 -12.08 -14.07 -6.46
N GLU A 115 -11.90 -15.36 -6.17
CA GLU A 115 -10.62 -16.06 -6.40
C GLU A 115 -10.20 -16.01 -7.87
N ALA A 116 -11.14 -16.25 -8.80
CA ALA A 116 -10.86 -16.14 -10.24
C ALA A 116 -10.44 -14.72 -10.64
N HIS A 117 -11.00 -13.67 -10.01
CA HIS A 117 -10.57 -12.29 -10.23
C HIS A 117 -9.16 -12.00 -9.70
N ALA A 118 -8.77 -12.58 -8.55
CA ALA A 118 -7.40 -12.49 -8.05
C ALA A 118 -6.41 -13.18 -8.99
N ILE A 119 -6.76 -14.37 -9.48
CA ILE A 119 -5.97 -15.08 -10.49
C ILE A 119 -5.87 -14.27 -11.79
N ALA A 120 -6.97 -13.65 -12.25
CA ALA A 120 -6.96 -12.80 -13.43
C ALA A 120 -5.98 -11.62 -13.28
N ALA A 121 -5.97 -10.94 -12.13
CA ALA A 121 -5.03 -9.86 -11.86
C ALA A 121 -3.56 -10.34 -11.81
N SER A 122 -3.31 -11.61 -11.47
CA SER A 122 -1.97 -12.18 -11.54
C SER A 122 -1.43 -12.24 -12.98
N PHE A 123 -2.31 -12.39 -13.99
CA PHE A 123 -1.91 -12.33 -15.40
C PHE A 123 -1.61 -10.90 -15.88
N ASP A 124 -2.29 -9.90 -15.31
CA ASP A 124 -1.94 -8.49 -15.55
C ASP A 124 -0.54 -8.18 -15.04
N LEU A 125 -0.16 -8.75 -13.89
CA LEU A 125 1.20 -8.68 -13.37
C LEU A 125 2.20 -9.42 -14.26
N THR A 126 1.87 -10.62 -14.78
CA THR A 126 2.71 -11.30 -15.78
C THR A 126 2.97 -10.42 -17.00
N THR A 127 1.93 -9.73 -17.47
CA THR A 127 2.04 -8.80 -18.61
C THR A 127 2.96 -7.62 -18.29
N ALA A 128 2.87 -7.07 -17.07
CA ALA A 128 3.77 -6.01 -16.61
C ALA A 128 5.23 -6.49 -16.51
N CYS A 129 5.45 -7.70 -15.99
CA CYS A 129 6.75 -8.36 -15.92
C CYS A 129 7.38 -8.56 -17.31
N ALA A 130 6.60 -9.05 -18.28
CA ALA A 130 7.05 -9.23 -19.66
C ALA A 130 7.46 -7.90 -20.31
N LYS A 131 6.67 -6.83 -20.10
CA LYS A 131 6.99 -5.48 -20.60
C LYS A 131 8.26 -4.89 -19.96
N ALA A 132 8.55 -5.26 -18.72
CA ALA A 132 9.77 -4.86 -18.02
C ALA A 132 11.00 -5.71 -18.40
N GLY A 133 10.84 -6.74 -19.24
CA GLY A 133 11.91 -7.67 -19.60
C GLY A 133 12.27 -8.68 -18.50
N LEU A 134 11.34 -8.93 -17.56
CA LEU A 134 11.49 -9.79 -16.39
C LEU A 134 10.62 -11.06 -16.48
N ALA A 135 10.40 -11.58 -17.69
CA ALA A 135 9.66 -12.83 -17.86
C ALA A 135 10.53 -14.03 -17.47
N TYR A 136 10.04 -14.86 -16.55
CA TYR A 136 10.67 -16.09 -16.06
C TYR A 136 9.74 -17.28 -16.30
#